data_AF-A0A9E7F1C7-F1
#
_entry.id   AF-A0A9E7F1C7-F1
#
_cell.length_a   1.000
_cell.length_b   1.000
_cell.length_c   1.000
_cell.angle_alpha   90.00
_cell.angle_beta   90.00
_cell.angle_gamma   90.00
#
_symmetry.space_group_name_H-M   'P 1'
#
loop_
_entity.id
_entity.type
_entity.pdbx_description
1 polymer ?
#
loop_
_entity_poly.entity_id
_entity_poly.type
_entity_poly.pdbx_seq_one_letter_code
_entity_poly.pdbx_strand_id
1 'polypeptide(L)'
;MVRLASQIVRNLLASGGGHHDHCIKFWNTVNGSCLNSIDAGSEVCALLWDKNKSELLTSHGFPKNQLTLWNYPSMTRATELFGHSSRVHCLAGSPLGGVVASAAADETLNFGISLRLPNQQNLNCPLPDSIVAQRSLVELKWQHIFMEVWLQAPKVS
;
A
#
# COMPACT_ATOMS: atom_id res chain seq x y z
N MET A 1 -3.62 8.75 12.50
CA MET A 1 -3.53 7.29 12.79
C MET A 1 -4.30 6.58 11.71
N VAL A 2 -3.63 5.81 10.85
CA VAL A 2 -4.30 4.93 9.88
C VAL A 2 -4.32 3.52 10.45
N ARG A 3 -5.46 2.83 10.30
CA ARG A 3 -5.72 1.50 10.87
C ARG A 3 -6.13 0.56 9.75
N LEU A 4 -5.49 -0.60 9.67
CA LEU A 4 -5.88 -1.64 8.72
C LEU A 4 -5.80 -3.03 9.37
N ALA A 5 -6.92 -3.76 9.32
CA ALA A 5 -6.97 -5.14 9.78
C ALA A 5 -6.26 -6.07 8.77
N SER A 6 -5.51 -7.05 9.28
CA SER A 6 -4.95 -8.10 8.43
C SER A 6 -6.08 -9.02 7.97
N GLN A 7 -6.14 -9.29 6.67
CA GLN A 7 -7.03 -10.31 6.12
C GLN A 7 -6.44 -11.72 6.26
N ILE A 8 -5.12 -11.83 6.47
CA ILE A 8 -4.40 -13.11 6.51
C ILE A 8 -4.32 -13.65 7.93
N VAL A 9 -3.99 -12.79 8.91
CA VAL A 9 -3.88 -13.20 10.31
C VAL A 9 -5.12 -12.73 11.06
N ARG A 10 -5.93 -13.68 11.54
CA ARG A 10 -7.13 -13.37 12.33
C ARG A 10 -6.74 -12.55 13.55
N ASN A 11 -7.57 -11.55 13.84
CA ASN A 11 -7.44 -10.68 14.99
C ASN A 11 -6.16 -9.82 15.03
N LEU A 12 -5.40 -9.73 13.95
CA LEU A 12 -4.24 -8.85 13.84
C LEU A 12 -4.65 -7.50 13.23
N LEU A 13 -4.34 -6.42 13.94
CA LEU A 13 -4.51 -5.05 13.45
C LEU A 13 -3.15 -4.39 13.31
N ALA A 14 -2.93 -3.69 12.20
CA ALA A 14 -1.77 -2.81 12.03
C ALA A 14 -2.20 -1.34 12.09
N SER A 15 -1.34 -0.50 12.66
CA SER A 15 -1.54 0.95 12.69
C SER A 15 -0.24 1.69 12.45
N GLY A 16 -0.32 2.82 11.75
CA GLY A 16 0.82 3.71 11.49
C GLY A 16 0.77 5.00 12.30
N GLY A 17 1.94 5.36 12.85
CA GLY A 17 2.23 6.61 13.53
C GLY A 17 2.55 7.75 12.56
N GLY A 18 2.10 8.97 12.88
CA GLY A 18 2.35 10.16 12.07
C GLY A 18 3.75 10.75 12.28
N HIS A 19 3.92 12.03 11.94
CA HIS A 19 5.17 12.81 11.99
C HIS A 19 5.94 12.80 13.31
N HIS A 20 5.34 12.43 14.44
CA HIS A 20 6.05 12.40 15.73
C HIS A 20 6.27 10.99 16.28
N ASP A 21 5.64 9.96 15.70
CA ASP A 21 5.69 8.58 16.22
C ASP A 21 6.49 7.66 15.30
N HIS A 22 6.32 7.77 13.97
CA HIS A 22 7.02 6.99 12.94
C HIS A 22 6.90 5.45 13.05
N CYS A 23 6.14 4.96 14.03
CA CYS A 23 6.06 3.55 14.33
C CYS A 23 4.93 2.87 13.55
N ILE A 24 5.21 1.66 13.08
CA ILE A 24 4.20 0.67 12.70
C ILE A 24 3.96 -0.21 13.92
N LYS A 25 2.73 -0.18 14.44
CA LYS A 25 2.32 -0.97 15.60
C LYS A 25 1.35 -2.08 15.18
N PHE A 26 1.51 -3.24 15.79
CA PHE A 26 0.67 -4.41 15.60
C PHE A 26 -0.06 -4.74 16.89
N TRP A 27 -1.35 -5.07 16.76
CA TRP A 27 -2.24 -5.26 17.89
C TRP A 27 -3.00 -6.56 17.75
N ASN A 28 -3.22 -7.24 18.87
CA ASN A 28 -4.22 -8.28 18.97
C ASN A 28 -5.56 -7.63 19.34
N THR A 29 -6.53 -7.78 18.45
CA THR A 29 -7.87 -7.17 18.61
C THR A 29 -8.77 -7.88 19.62
N VAL A 30 -8.43 -9.11 20.04
CA VAL A 30 -9.21 -9.84 21.06
C VAL A 30 -8.97 -9.28 22.45
N ASN A 31 -7.70 -9.04 22.79
CA ASN A 31 -7.29 -8.62 24.14
C ASN A 31 -6.75 -7.17 24.18
N GLY A 32 -6.62 -6.51 23.03
CA GLY A 32 -6.10 -5.15 22.90
C GLY A 32 -4.59 -5.01 23.10
N SER A 33 -3.84 -6.11 23.20
CA SER A 33 -2.41 -6.05 23.49
C SER A 33 -1.60 -5.61 22.27
N CYS A 34 -0.64 -4.69 22.48
CA CYS A 34 0.36 -4.36 21.47
C CYS A 34 1.35 -5.53 21.33
N LEU A 35 1.34 -6.19 20.18
CA LEU A 35 2.19 -7.34 19.88
C LEU A 35 3.60 -6.90 19.46
N ASN A 36 3.69 -5.84 18.67
CA ASN A 36 4.96 -5.36 18.14
C ASN A 36 4.89 -3.87 17.78
N SER A 37 6.03 -3.19 17.81
CA SER A 37 6.20 -1.78 17.45
C SER A 37 7.54 -1.61 16.73
N ILE A 38 7.49 -1.19 15.48
CA ILE A 38 8.68 -1.05 14.62
C ILE A 38 8.80 0.39 14.15
N ASP A 39 9.98 0.95 14.28
CA ASP A 39 10.28 2.27 13.72
C ASP A 39 10.45 2.18 12.20
N ALA A 40 9.57 2.87 11.46
CA ALA A 40 9.65 2.96 10.01
C ALA A 40 10.66 4.03 9.55
N GLY A 41 11.15 4.89 10.45
CA GLY A 41 12.08 5.98 10.16
C GLY A 41 11.46 7.18 9.44
N SER A 42 10.15 7.18 9.24
CA SER A 42 9.36 8.29 8.70
C SER A 42 7.92 8.12 9.12
N GLU A 43 7.13 9.18 9.02
CA GLU A 43 5.69 9.12 9.21
C GLU A 43 5.05 8.07 8.31
N VAL A 44 4.06 7.35 8.84
CA VAL A 44 3.32 6.33 8.13
C VAL A 44 1.95 6.92 7.79
N CYS A 45 1.73 7.17 6.50
CA CYS A 45 0.53 7.86 6.03
C CYS A 45 -0.60 6.88 5.69
N ALA A 46 -0.28 5.73 5.10
CA ALA A 46 -1.23 4.66 4.84
C ALA A 46 -0.54 3.29 4.90
N LEU A 47 -1.34 2.26 5.18
CA LEU A 47 -0.94 0.86 5.21
C LEU A 47 -1.83 0.04 4.28
N LEU A 48 -1.27 -0.99 3.66
CA LEU A 48 -1.98 -1.92 2.79
C LEU A 48 -1.41 -3.33 2.95
N TRP A 49 -2.23 -4.28 3.39
CA TRP A 49 -1.85 -5.69 3.40
C TRP A 49 -1.94 -6.27 1.99
N ASP A 50 -0.94 -7.05 1.59
CA ASP A 50 -1.13 -7.99 0.49
C ASP A 50 -2.12 -9.07 0.95
N LYS A 51 -3.06 -9.44 0.09
CA LYS A 51 -4.04 -10.50 0.35
C LYS A 51 -3.47 -11.89 0.07
N ASN A 52 -2.48 -11.98 -0.80
CA ASN A 52 -1.93 -13.24 -1.28
C ASN A 52 -0.66 -13.65 -0.53
N LYS A 53 0.03 -12.68 0.08
CA LYS A 53 1.28 -12.89 0.80
C LYS A 53 1.25 -12.19 2.16
N SER A 54 2.04 -12.69 3.09
CA SER A 54 2.25 -12.03 4.39
C SER A 54 3.20 -10.83 4.23
N GLU A 55 2.80 -9.86 3.42
CA GLU A 55 3.56 -8.63 3.15
C GLU A 55 2.68 -7.41 3.48
N LEU A 56 3.31 -6.37 4.01
CA LEU A 56 2.68 -5.11 4.36
C LEU A 56 3.33 -3.99 3.56
N LEU A 57 2.55 -3.23 2.80
CA LEU A 57 3.01 -2.03 2.13
C LEU A 57 2.66 -0.81 2.98
N THR A 58 3.63 0.08 3.19
CA THR A 58 3.42 1.36 3.86
C THR A 58 3.81 2.51 2.95
N SER A 59 3.12 3.63 3.11
CA SER A 59 3.45 4.90 2.48
C SER A 59 4.01 5.87 3.50
N HIS A 60 4.99 6.64 3.06
CA HIS A 60 5.73 7.55 3.90
C HIS A 60 5.71 8.98 3.38
N GLY A 61 6.07 9.89 4.28
CA GLY A 61 6.28 11.29 3.95
C GLY A 61 7.75 11.67 4.07
N PHE A 62 8.00 12.85 4.64
CA PHE A 62 9.34 13.39 4.73
C PHE A 62 10.26 12.46 5.54
N PRO A 63 11.54 12.26 5.16
CA PRO A 63 12.26 12.96 4.10
C PRO A 63 12.24 12.31 2.71
N LYS A 64 11.88 11.02 2.59
CA LYS A 64 12.09 10.31 1.31
C LYS A 64 10.81 10.11 0.48
N ASN A 65 9.62 10.38 1.03
CA ASN A 65 8.33 10.27 0.32
C ASN A 65 8.14 8.91 -0.38
N GLN A 66 8.65 7.86 0.24
CA GLN A 66 8.78 6.54 -0.36
C GLN A 66 7.63 5.62 0.04
N LEU A 67 7.55 4.51 -0.67
CA LEU A 67 6.76 3.36 -0.26
C LEU A 67 7.71 2.27 0.20
N THR A 68 7.34 1.55 1.25
CA THR A 68 8.16 0.46 1.78
C THR A 68 7.33 -0.80 1.92
N LEU A 69 7.84 -1.88 1.33
CA LEU A 69 7.26 -3.21 1.48
C LEU A 69 7.98 -3.95 2.60
N TRP A 70 7.22 -4.52 3.52
CA TRP A 70 7.70 -5.23 4.69
C TRP A 70 7.29 -6.69 4.62
N ASN A 71 8.22 -7.59 4.93
CA ASN A 71 7.90 -9.00 5.13
C ASN A 71 7.34 -9.19 6.54
N TYR A 72 6.14 -9.72 6.67
CA TYR A 72 5.56 -10.09 7.96
C TYR A 72 5.73 -11.61 8.18
N PRO A 73 6.09 -12.10 9.39
CA PRO A 73 6.15 -11.40 10.67
C PRO A 73 7.51 -10.80 11.04
N SER A 74 8.57 -11.04 10.26
CA SER A 74 9.93 -10.58 10.58
C SER A 74 10.08 -9.06 10.58
N MET A 75 9.19 -8.37 9.88
CA MET A 75 9.18 -6.93 9.65
C MET A 75 10.50 -6.41 9.10
N THR A 76 11.09 -7.22 8.21
CA THR A 76 12.25 -6.81 7.42
C THR A 76 11.79 -6.04 6.18
N ARG A 77 12.52 -4.97 5.84
CA ARG A 77 12.28 -4.20 4.61
C ARG A 77 12.64 -5.06 3.41
N ALA A 78 11.63 -5.40 2.60
CA ALA A 78 11.78 -6.19 1.40
C ALA A 78 12.18 -5.32 0.20
N THR A 79 11.50 -4.18 0.04
CA THR A 79 11.81 -3.21 -1.01
C THR A 79 11.39 -1.80 -0.59
N GLU A 80 12.09 -0.80 -1.13
CA GLU A 80 11.74 0.61 -1.04
C GLU A 80 11.50 1.12 -2.47
N LEU A 81 10.36 1.75 -2.69
CA LEU A 81 9.96 2.29 -3.98
C LEU A 81 9.94 3.82 -3.88
N PHE A 82 10.69 4.44 -4.78
CA PHE A 82 10.81 5.90 -4.90
C PHE A 82 10.16 6.37 -6.19
N GLY A 83 9.63 7.59 -6.18
CA GLY A 83 9.03 8.18 -7.38
C GLY A 83 8.15 9.39 -7.08
N HIS A 84 7.52 9.43 -5.90
CA HIS A 84 6.79 10.62 -5.48
C HIS A 84 7.74 11.70 -4.97
N SER A 85 7.46 12.94 -5.37
CA SER A 85 8.22 14.13 -4.95
C SER A 85 7.69 14.73 -3.66
N SER A 86 6.46 14.37 -3.26
CA SER A 86 5.80 14.80 -2.02
C SER A 86 5.20 13.63 -1.25
N ARG A 87 4.77 13.90 -0.01
CA ARG A 87 4.19 12.89 0.90
C ARG A 87 3.10 12.06 0.21
N VAL A 88 3.20 10.74 0.36
CA VAL A 88 2.22 9.79 -0.19
C VAL A 88 1.09 9.60 0.82
N HIS A 89 -0.12 9.97 0.46
CA HIS A 89 -1.26 9.98 1.39
C HIS A 89 -2.08 8.70 1.36
N CYS A 90 -2.24 8.10 0.18
CA CYS A 90 -3.21 7.04 -0.03
C CYS A 90 -2.58 5.86 -0.77
N LEU A 91 -3.02 4.65 -0.39
CA LEU A 91 -2.71 3.40 -1.06
C LEU A 91 -3.99 2.64 -1.35
N ALA A 92 -4.11 2.10 -2.56
CA ALA A 92 -5.22 1.25 -2.96
C ALA A 92 -4.71 0.00 -3.65
N GLY A 93 -5.07 -1.16 -3.11
CA GLY A 93 -4.72 -2.46 -3.69
C GLY A 93 -5.76 -2.91 -4.72
N SER A 94 -5.29 -3.53 -5.81
CA SER A 94 -6.15 -4.21 -6.76
C SER A 94 -6.97 -5.30 -6.06
N PRO A 95 -8.26 -5.48 -6.39
CA PRO A 95 -9.08 -6.56 -5.85
C PRO A 95 -8.50 -7.95 -6.10
N LEU A 96 -7.79 -8.13 -7.22
CA LEU A 96 -7.16 -9.39 -7.62
C LEU A 96 -5.72 -9.56 -7.07
N GLY A 97 -5.24 -8.57 -6.32
CA GLY A 97 -3.85 -8.51 -5.87
C GLY A 97 -2.86 -8.14 -6.98
N GLY A 98 -1.59 -8.00 -6.59
CA GLY A 98 -0.48 -7.81 -7.54
C GLY A 98 -0.20 -6.37 -7.98
N VAL A 99 -1.20 -5.49 -8.05
CA VAL A 99 -1.01 -4.08 -8.41
C VAL A 99 -1.52 -3.16 -7.30
N VAL A 100 -0.73 -2.13 -6.99
CA VAL A 100 -1.10 -1.06 -6.08
C VAL A 100 -1.05 0.28 -6.80
N ALA A 101 -2.00 1.16 -6.44
CA ALA A 101 -1.99 2.58 -6.80
C ALA A 101 -1.60 3.41 -5.57
N SER A 102 -0.77 4.43 -5.78
CA SER A 102 -0.39 5.41 -4.77
C SER A 102 -0.71 6.83 -5.21
N ALA A 103 -1.21 7.64 -4.27
CA ALA A 103 -1.52 9.05 -4.48
C ALA A 103 -0.73 9.92 -3.51
N ALA A 104 -0.14 11.00 -4.01
CA ALA A 104 0.69 11.90 -3.22
C ALA A 104 0.26 13.36 -3.36
N ALA A 105 0.81 14.21 -2.48
CA ALA A 105 0.56 15.66 -2.49
C ALA A 105 1.21 16.40 -3.67
N ASP A 106 1.97 15.70 -4.52
CA ASP A 106 2.56 16.26 -5.74
C ASP A 106 1.59 16.21 -6.93
N GLU A 107 0.30 15.99 -6.65
CA GLU A 107 -0.77 15.89 -7.65
C GLU A 107 -0.59 14.72 -8.63
N THR A 108 0.26 13.74 -8.29
CA THR A 108 0.48 12.54 -9.11
C THR A 108 -0.18 11.30 -8.54
N LEU A 109 -0.63 10.45 -9.47
CA LEU A 109 -1.10 9.10 -9.22
C LEU A 109 -0.16 8.10 -9.91
N ASN A 110 0.52 7.28 -9.12
CA ASN A 110 1.38 6.24 -9.64
C ASN A 110 0.64 4.91 -9.61
N PHE A 111 0.41 4.35 -10.80
CA PHE A 111 -0.15 3.03 -11.01
C PHE A 111 0.96 2.04 -11.38
N GLY A 112 0.76 0.76 -11.09
CA GLY A 112 1.67 -0.29 -11.55
C GLY A 112 2.78 -0.65 -10.55
N ILE A 113 2.62 -0.29 -9.27
CA ILE A 113 3.46 -0.87 -8.22
C ILE A 113 3.11 -2.35 -8.12
N SER A 114 3.97 -3.16 -8.73
CA SER A 114 3.86 -4.61 -8.71
C SER A 114 4.39 -5.14 -7.39
N LEU A 115 3.52 -5.74 -6.57
CA LEU A 115 3.93 -6.52 -5.39
C LEU A 115 4.57 -7.88 -5.78
N ARG A 116 4.59 -8.19 -7.09
CA ARG A 116 5.49 -9.22 -7.64
C ARG A 116 6.85 -8.58 -7.91
N LEU A 117 7.86 -9.00 -7.14
CA LEU A 117 9.27 -8.87 -7.54
C LEU A 117 9.50 -9.53 -8.92
N PRO A 118 10.48 -9.05 -9.71
CA PRO A 118 10.71 -9.50 -11.07
C PRO A 118 11.35 -10.89 -11.04
N ASN A 119 10.53 -11.92 -11.05
CA ASN A 119 11.02 -13.24 -11.42
C ASN A 119 9.99 -13.93 -12.29
N GLN A 120 9.97 -13.53 -13.56
CA GLN A 120 9.84 -14.43 -14.72
C GLN A 120 10.65 -13.86 -15.89
N GLN A 121 11.98 -13.92 -15.78
CA GLN A 121 12.83 -14.08 -16.98
C GLN A 121 12.66 -15.51 -17.49
N ASN A 122 11.52 -15.82 -18.11
CA ASN A 122 11.33 -16.87 -19.12
C ASN A 122 9.85 -17.12 -19.33
N LEU A 123 9.22 -16.27 -20.13
CA LEU A 123 8.21 -16.75 -21.06
C LEU A 123 8.50 -16.05 -22.39
N ASN A 124 9.19 -16.75 -23.28
CA ASN A 124 9.19 -16.48 -24.72
C ASN A 124 7.77 -16.76 -25.27
N CYS A 125 6.78 -16.02 -24.80
CA CYS A 125 5.47 -15.94 -25.41
C CYS A 125 5.31 -14.52 -25.96
N PRO A 126 5.08 -14.33 -27.28
CA PRO A 126 4.68 -13.02 -27.77
C PRO A 126 3.42 -12.61 -27.01
N LEU A 127 3.45 -11.43 -26.38
CA LEU A 127 2.31 -10.91 -25.64
C LEU A 127 1.13 -10.79 -26.62
N PRO A 128 -0.04 -11.38 -26.34
CA PRO A 128 -1.21 -11.19 -27.17
C PRO A 128 -1.68 -9.73 -27.08
N ASP A 129 -2.12 -9.15 -28.20
CA ASP A 129 -2.58 -7.76 -28.37
C ASP A 129 -3.73 -7.33 -27.42
N SER A 130 -4.22 -8.23 -26.55
CA SER A 130 -5.30 -8.02 -25.60
C SER A 130 -4.91 -7.24 -24.32
N ILE A 131 -3.61 -7.08 -24.02
CA ILE A 131 -3.16 -6.30 -22.86
C ILE A 131 -3.37 -4.78 -23.03
N VAL A 132 -3.31 -4.28 -24.28
CA VAL A 132 -3.59 -2.85 -24.55
C VAL A 132 -5.08 -2.53 -24.33
N ALA A 133 -5.98 -3.48 -24.58
CA ALA A 133 -7.41 -3.33 -24.33
C ALA A 133 -7.78 -3.38 -22.84
N GLN A 134 -7.00 -4.05 -21.99
CA GLN A 134 -7.26 -4.12 -20.55
C GLN A 134 -6.86 -2.86 -19.76
N ARG A 135 -6.06 -1.95 -20.34
CA ARG A 135 -5.79 -0.64 -19.72
C ARG A 135 -7.09 0.12 -19.45
N SER A 136 -8.04 0.13 -20.40
CA SER A 136 -9.29 0.87 -20.22
C SER A 136 -10.23 0.23 -19.18
N LEU A 137 -10.27 -1.09 -19.08
CA LEU A 137 -11.11 -1.79 -18.10
C LEU A 137 -10.57 -1.71 -16.68
N VAL A 138 -9.24 -1.73 -16.53
CA VAL A 138 -8.56 -1.46 -15.25
C VAL A 138 -8.84 -0.01 -14.84
N GLU A 139 -8.70 0.96 -15.75
CA GLU A 139 -9.00 2.37 -15.53
C GLU A 139 -10.48 2.62 -15.15
N LEU A 140 -11.44 1.96 -15.81
CA LEU A 140 -12.87 2.03 -15.47
C LEU A 140 -13.22 1.41 -14.11
N LYS A 141 -12.57 0.31 -13.71
CA LYS A 141 -12.74 -0.25 -12.36
C LYS A 141 -12.10 0.62 -11.28
N TRP A 142 -10.98 1.27 -11.59
CA TRP A 142 -10.38 2.26 -10.67
C TRP A 142 -11.25 3.51 -10.55
N GLN A 143 -11.94 3.97 -11.60
CA GLN A 143 -12.89 5.08 -11.50
C GLN A 143 -14.01 4.80 -10.50
N HIS A 144 -14.54 3.57 -10.43
CA HIS A 144 -15.60 3.21 -9.48
C HIS A 144 -15.10 3.13 -8.04
N ILE A 145 -13.90 2.57 -7.80
CA ILE A 145 -13.25 2.55 -6.47
C ILE A 145 -12.86 3.98 -6.04
N PHE A 146 -12.41 4.81 -6.99
CA PHE A 146 -12.04 6.20 -6.76
C PHE A 146 -13.25 7.06 -6.41
N MET A 147 -14.41 6.86 -7.05
CA MET A 147 -15.65 7.55 -6.69
C MET A 147 -16.06 7.27 -5.25
N GLU A 148 -16.01 6.02 -4.78
CA GLU A 148 -16.39 5.70 -3.39
C GLU A 148 -15.44 6.29 -2.34
N VAL A 149 -14.14 6.37 -2.64
CA VAL A 149 -13.13 6.94 -1.73
C VAL A 149 -13.14 8.47 -1.74
N TRP A 150 -13.34 9.12 -2.89
CA TRP A 150 -13.39 10.59 -2.98
C TRP A 150 -14.72 11.19 -2.51
N LEU A 151 -15.85 10.50 -2.66
CA LEU A 151 -17.15 10.97 -2.15
C LEU A 151 -17.24 10.97 -0.61
N GLN A 152 -16.34 10.26 0.08
CA GLN A 152 -16.32 10.16 1.54
C GLN A 152 -15.24 11.04 2.20
N ALA A 153 -14.40 11.73 1.41
CA ALA A 153 -13.46 12.71 1.96
C ALA A 153 -14.24 13.93 2.48
N PRO A 154 -14.08 14.33 3.76
CA PRO A 154 -14.72 15.53 4.27
C PRO A 154 -14.24 16.74 3.45
N LYS A 155 -15.19 17.52 2.93
CA LYS A 155 -14.89 18.79 2.28
C LYS A 155 -14.15 19.67 3.29
N VAL A 156 -12.88 19.94 3.04
CA VAL A 156 -12.14 20.94 3.80
C VAL A 156 -12.70 22.29 3.35
N SER A 157 -13.39 22.98 4.26
CA SER A 157 -13.94 24.33 4.09
C SER A 157 -12.86 25.39 4.19
#